data_AF-A0A257SPT9-F1
#
_entry.id   AF-A0A257SPT9-F1
#
_cell.length_a   1.000
_cell.length_b   1.000
_cell.length_c   1.000
_cell.angle_alpha   90.00
_cell.angle_beta   90.00
_cell.angle_gamma   90.00
#
_symmetry.space_group_name_H-M   'P 1'
#
loop_
_entity.id
_entity.type
_entity.pdbx_description
1 polymer ?
#
loop_
_entity_poly.entity_id
_entity_poly.type
_entity_poly.pdbx_seq_one_letter_code
_entity_poly.pdbx_strand_id
1 'polypeptide(L)'
;MVAAGIGACSDNLESNAACPSLCPGLADSLRDTVVDAVMIDSSVSGFPAIGQEPFLLIGTRGDTLDTRGIIRYDSLPTYYVPTNSPADSAIVGVDSAYLMLRVDTSETKPGAPVTISLYDVDTGNTDSTATDTAVAVLAPLFSPDRLLGSKTFAPESLVDSLRVPLSNDSVYYKLSHGRPLRVGIQVTGTDRAQIRIGTSVNFVPPQLMFKPAPHGDTTGVGSVTLSPMTRTPVGSPLINDLQDYLIVLKGTPNTTAPLLTVGGLPGHRVYLRFNMPSSIVDSSTVVRATLLLMQVSNPLSPDAHDSTTVWPQALLASSAITDLGRALRLLAAAGAIGLDTLERFAPADSGLRQFEMVQLVRAWHTGLTATDPRALALRTALEGESGAEFWFYSSQGPPALRPRIRLTYAPNRSAGGSP
;
A
#
# COMPACT_ATOMS: atom_id res chain seq x y z
N MET A 1 -47.46 49.75 -19.55
CA MET A 1 -46.72 48.89 -20.50
C MET A 1 -45.45 49.64 -20.90
N VAL A 2 -44.35 49.42 -20.18
CA VAL A 2 -42.97 49.83 -20.51
C VAL A 2 -42.03 48.82 -19.81
N ALA A 3 -41.04 48.33 -20.55
CA ALA A 3 -40.09 47.29 -20.16
C ALA A 3 -38.93 47.80 -19.29
N ALA A 4 -38.33 46.92 -18.47
CA ALA A 4 -37.00 47.13 -17.87
C ALA A 4 -36.22 45.80 -17.93
N GLY A 5 -35.02 45.87 -18.49
CA GLY A 5 -34.24 44.76 -19.00
C GLY A 5 -33.47 43.95 -17.95
N ILE A 6 -33.14 42.73 -18.37
CA ILE A 6 -32.22 41.79 -17.74
C ILE A 6 -30.82 42.41 -17.75
N GLY A 7 -30.25 42.66 -16.56
CA GLY A 7 -28.84 42.93 -16.37
C GLY A 7 -28.21 41.77 -15.61
N ALA A 8 -27.57 40.85 -16.34
CA ALA A 8 -26.78 39.77 -15.77
C ALA A 8 -25.58 40.35 -15.01
N CYS A 9 -25.44 40.03 -13.73
CA CYS A 9 -24.16 40.18 -13.02
C CYS A 9 -23.25 39.05 -13.50
N SER A 10 -22.31 39.38 -14.38
CA SER A 10 -21.18 38.51 -14.67
C SER A 10 -20.21 38.58 -13.48
N ASP A 11 -20.15 37.54 -12.66
CA ASP A 11 -19.10 37.40 -11.66
C ASP A 11 -17.76 37.20 -12.38
N ASN A 12 -16.91 38.22 -12.29
CA ASN A 12 -15.54 38.18 -12.78
C ASN A 12 -14.60 38.02 -11.58
N LEU A 13 -14.21 36.77 -11.28
CA LEU A 13 -13.34 36.37 -10.16
C LEU A 13 -11.84 36.63 -10.42
N GLU A 14 -11.48 37.32 -11.50
CA GLU A 14 -10.09 37.69 -11.83
C GLU A 14 -9.66 39.06 -11.26
N SER A 15 -10.54 39.77 -10.53
CA SER A 15 -10.23 41.09 -9.97
C SER A 15 -9.65 40.99 -8.56
N ASN A 16 -8.33 40.88 -8.46
CA ASN A 16 -7.58 41.15 -7.21
C ASN A 16 -7.69 42.61 -6.73
N ALA A 17 -8.48 43.47 -7.40
CA ALA A 17 -8.57 44.90 -7.09
C ALA A 17 -9.72 45.28 -6.15
N ALA A 18 -10.66 44.38 -5.84
CA ALA A 18 -11.86 44.71 -5.05
C ALA A 18 -11.77 44.36 -3.55
N CYS A 19 -10.76 43.60 -3.09
CA CYS A 19 -10.62 43.22 -1.69
C CYS A 19 -10.13 44.30 -0.69
N PRO A 20 -9.50 45.45 -1.05
CA PRO A 20 -9.01 46.38 -0.03
C PRO A 20 -10.11 47.10 0.76
N SER A 21 -11.32 47.24 0.20
CA SER A 21 -12.40 48.03 0.80
C SER A 21 -13.27 47.25 1.79
N LEU A 22 -13.32 45.93 1.68
CA LEU A 22 -14.16 45.07 2.53
C LEU A 22 -13.43 44.55 3.79
N CYS A 23 -12.09 44.65 3.83
CA CYS A 23 -11.25 44.23 4.97
C CYS A 23 -10.04 45.18 5.16
N PRO A 24 -10.23 46.45 5.59
CA PRO A 24 -9.10 47.36 5.79
C PRO A 24 -8.21 46.86 6.95
N GLY A 25 -7.04 46.30 6.62
CA GLY A 25 -6.02 45.88 7.58
C GLY A 25 -5.45 44.46 7.40
N LEU A 26 -6.13 43.57 6.66
CA LEU A 26 -5.61 42.20 6.43
C LEU A 26 -4.62 42.11 5.26
N ALA A 27 -4.82 42.90 4.19
CA ALA A 27 -3.97 42.84 3.00
C ALA A 27 -2.54 43.37 3.23
N ASP A 28 -2.36 44.39 4.08
CA ASP A 28 -1.06 45.06 4.30
C ASP A 28 -0.07 44.29 5.21
N SER A 29 -0.40 43.07 5.63
CA SER A 29 0.44 42.30 6.57
C SER A 29 0.79 40.88 6.13
N LEU A 30 0.24 40.38 5.02
CA LEU A 30 0.52 39.02 4.56
C LEU A 30 1.88 38.97 3.83
N ARG A 31 2.73 38.04 4.25
CA ARG A 31 3.99 37.72 3.59
C ARG A 31 3.86 36.37 2.91
N ASP A 32 4.21 36.32 1.62
CA ASP A 32 4.40 35.07 0.89
C ASP A 32 5.90 34.79 0.77
N THR A 33 6.33 33.59 1.12
CA THR A 33 7.76 33.23 1.15
C THR A 33 7.93 31.77 0.77
N VAL A 34 8.91 31.49 -0.09
CA VAL A 34 9.36 30.13 -0.37
C VAL A 34 10.62 29.86 0.42
N VAL A 35 10.64 28.77 1.17
CA VAL A 35 11.76 28.37 2.02
C VAL A 35 12.24 26.96 1.68
N ASP A 36 13.57 26.80 1.63
CA ASP A 36 14.23 25.49 1.61
C ASP A 36 14.27 24.93 3.03
N ALA A 37 13.11 24.51 3.53
CA ALA A 37 12.93 24.09 4.92
C ALA A 37 13.19 22.60 5.17
N VAL A 38 13.31 21.77 4.13
CA VAL A 38 13.56 20.32 4.30
C VAL A 38 15.01 20.12 4.73
N MET A 39 15.18 19.66 5.97
CA MET A 39 16.48 19.43 6.60
C MET A 39 16.96 18.00 6.40
N ILE A 40 16.04 17.03 6.48
CA ILE A 40 16.32 15.61 6.28
C ILE A 40 15.21 15.05 5.40
N ASP A 41 15.60 14.33 4.35
CA ASP A 41 14.71 13.51 3.57
C ASP A 41 15.29 12.13 3.26
N SER A 42 14.41 11.14 3.19
CA SER A 42 14.80 9.77 2.88
C SER A 42 13.61 8.95 2.42
N SER A 43 13.87 7.97 1.57
CA SER A 43 12.89 6.96 1.17
C SER A 43 13.19 5.68 1.92
N VAL A 44 12.17 5.08 2.51
CA VAL A 44 12.29 3.84 3.29
C VAL A 44 11.37 2.80 2.68
N SER A 45 11.92 1.63 2.35
CA SER A 45 11.18 0.50 1.80
C SER A 45 10.57 -0.38 2.89
N GLY A 46 9.72 -1.31 2.47
CA GLY A 46 9.10 -2.31 3.36
C GLY A 46 7.76 -1.86 3.91
N PHE A 47 7.00 -1.10 3.11
CA PHE A 47 5.64 -0.68 3.40
C PHE A 47 4.65 -1.26 2.37
N PRO A 48 3.45 -1.71 2.81
CA PRO A 48 3.13 -2.01 4.20
C PRO A 48 4.09 -3.09 4.74
N ALA A 49 4.07 -3.31 6.06
CA ALA A 49 4.80 -4.45 6.59
C ALA A 49 4.27 -5.73 5.95
N ILE A 50 5.13 -6.73 5.80
CA ILE A 50 4.72 -8.05 5.32
C ILE A 50 3.53 -8.55 6.14
N GLY A 51 2.49 -9.06 5.49
CA GLY A 51 1.25 -9.51 6.14
C GLY A 51 0.23 -8.42 6.44
N GLN A 52 0.57 -7.16 6.18
CA GLN A 52 -0.30 -6.01 6.40
C GLN A 52 -0.80 -5.42 5.07
N GLU A 53 -0.59 -6.13 3.96
CA GLU A 53 -1.17 -5.84 2.66
C GLU A 53 -2.70 -6.06 2.70
N PRO A 54 -3.53 -5.04 2.41
CA PRO A 54 -4.98 -5.24 2.33
C PRO A 54 -5.38 -6.11 1.12
N PHE A 55 -4.53 -6.15 0.10
CA PHE A 55 -4.64 -7.06 -1.03
C PHE A 55 -3.26 -7.48 -1.53
N LEU A 56 -3.16 -8.70 -2.07
CA LEU A 56 -1.94 -9.17 -2.73
C LEU A 56 -2.03 -8.90 -4.23
N LEU A 57 -1.21 -7.99 -4.75
CA LEU A 57 -1.02 -7.84 -6.20
C LEU A 57 -0.07 -8.93 -6.70
N ILE A 58 -0.60 -9.95 -7.35
CA ILE A 58 0.15 -11.08 -7.89
C ILE A 58 0.22 -10.92 -9.40
N GLY A 59 1.42 -10.76 -9.94
CA GLY A 59 1.56 -10.58 -11.38
C GLY A 59 2.97 -10.76 -11.90
N THR A 60 3.02 -11.03 -13.20
CA THR A 60 4.25 -11.10 -13.99
C THR A 60 4.10 -10.16 -15.18
N ARG A 61 4.88 -9.07 -15.20
CA ARG A 61 4.91 -8.05 -16.25
C ARG A 61 6.30 -7.94 -16.87
N GLY A 62 6.78 -9.05 -17.43
CA GLY A 62 8.09 -9.15 -18.09
C GLY A 62 9.24 -8.64 -17.22
N ASP A 63 9.83 -7.51 -17.62
CA ASP A 63 10.99 -6.92 -16.95
C ASP A 63 10.68 -5.87 -15.89
N THR A 64 9.40 -5.55 -15.67
CA THR A 64 9.02 -4.47 -14.75
C THR A 64 8.50 -4.96 -13.40
N LEU A 65 7.86 -6.14 -13.35
CA LEU A 65 7.23 -6.67 -12.12
C LEU A 65 7.18 -8.20 -12.14
N ASP A 66 7.60 -8.84 -11.04
CA ASP A 66 7.29 -10.24 -10.69
C ASP A 66 7.00 -10.28 -9.19
N THR A 67 5.74 -10.53 -8.86
CA THR A 67 5.24 -10.63 -7.48
C THR A 67 4.48 -11.92 -7.30
N ARG A 68 4.63 -12.51 -6.12
CA ARG A 68 4.03 -13.82 -5.79
C ARG A 68 3.37 -13.74 -4.43
N GLY A 69 2.20 -14.35 -4.31
CA GLY A 69 1.49 -14.46 -3.03
C GLY A 69 1.90 -15.74 -2.30
N ILE A 70 1.97 -15.69 -0.98
CA ILE A 70 2.18 -16.85 -0.12
C ILE A 70 1.00 -16.93 0.85
N ILE A 71 0.34 -18.08 0.93
CA ILE A 71 -0.79 -18.33 1.84
C ILE A 71 -0.48 -19.57 2.69
N ARG A 72 -0.72 -19.51 4.00
CA ARG A 72 -0.34 -20.58 4.92
C ARG A 72 -1.53 -21.27 5.58
N TYR A 73 -1.49 -22.59 5.58
CA TYR A 73 -2.40 -23.48 6.30
C TYR A 73 -1.56 -24.44 7.16
N ASP A 74 -1.07 -23.95 8.28
CA ASP A 74 -0.19 -24.72 9.16
C ASP A 74 -0.94 -25.76 10.02
N SER A 75 -2.26 -25.65 10.12
CA SER A 75 -3.11 -26.58 10.86
C SER A 75 -4.14 -27.20 9.94
N LEU A 76 -3.88 -28.43 9.51
CA LEU A 76 -4.81 -29.20 8.70
C LEU A 76 -5.52 -30.25 9.56
N PRO A 77 -6.85 -30.43 9.41
CA PRO A 77 -7.58 -31.43 10.17
C PRO A 77 -7.26 -32.84 9.67
N THR A 78 -7.20 -33.80 10.58
CA THR A 78 -7.03 -35.23 10.24
C THR A 78 -8.37 -35.99 10.27
N TYR A 79 -9.42 -35.34 10.77
CA TYR A 79 -10.76 -35.88 10.90
C TYR A 79 -11.79 -34.93 10.28
N TYR A 80 -12.94 -35.48 9.91
CA TYR A 80 -14.11 -34.71 9.48
C TYR A 80 -15.37 -35.30 10.11
N VAL A 81 -16.43 -34.49 10.20
CA VAL A 81 -17.74 -34.94 10.67
C VAL A 81 -18.62 -35.22 9.46
N PRO A 82 -19.03 -36.48 9.20
CA PRO A 82 -19.99 -36.79 8.14
C PRO A 82 -21.35 -36.14 8.43
N THR A 83 -22.08 -35.69 7.40
CA THR A 83 -23.36 -34.99 7.57
C THR A 83 -24.42 -35.83 8.32
N ASN A 84 -24.33 -37.15 8.22
CA ASN A 84 -25.30 -38.09 8.80
C ASN A 84 -24.79 -38.81 10.06
N SER A 85 -23.64 -38.39 10.63
CA SER A 85 -23.05 -39.02 11.81
C SER A 85 -22.46 -37.95 12.74
N PRO A 86 -22.75 -37.99 14.05
CA PRO A 86 -22.12 -37.07 15.01
C PRO A 86 -20.69 -37.46 15.37
N ALA A 87 -20.17 -38.59 14.88
CA ALA A 87 -18.83 -39.08 15.20
C ALA A 87 -17.79 -38.66 14.14
N ASP A 88 -16.64 -38.21 14.62
CA ASP A 88 -15.48 -37.90 13.80
C ASP A 88 -15.01 -39.12 13.00
N SER A 89 -14.79 -38.94 11.70
CA SER A 89 -14.22 -39.93 10.79
C SER A 89 -12.85 -39.48 10.34
N ALA A 90 -11.88 -40.40 10.29
CA ALA A 90 -10.56 -40.10 9.77
C ALA A 90 -10.63 -39.77 8.28
N ILE A 91 -9.83 -38.79 7.84
CA ILE A 91 -9.68 -38.48 6.42
C ILE A 91 -8.70 -39.51 5.82
N VAL A 92 -9.22 -40.40 4.99
CA VAL A 92 -8.45 -41.47 4.31
C VAL A 92 -8.29 -41.23 2.79
N GLY A 93 -8.77 -40.10 2.30
CA GLY A 93 -8.69 -39.69 0.90
C GLY A 93 -9.32 -38.31 0.68
N VAL A 94 -9.03 -37.72 -0.48
CA VAL A 94 -9.59 -36.43 -0.93
C VAL A 94 -10.16 -36.63 -2.32
N ASP A 95 -11.44 -36.29 -2.51
CA ASP A 95 -12.14 -36.41 -3.80
C ASP A 95 -11.94 -35.18 -4.69
N SER A 96 -11.97 -34.01 -4.07
CA SER A 96 -11.76 -32.73 -4.76
C SER A 96 -11.15 -31.73 -3.81
N ALA A 97 -10.16 -30.98 -4.30
CA ALA A 97 -9.54 -29.87 -3.58
C ALA A 97 -9.34 -28.67 -4.51
N TYR A 98 -9.57 -27.46 -3.97
CA TYR A 98 -9.30 -26.22 -4.67
C TYR A 98 -8.99 -25.10 -3.69
N LEU A 99 -8.22 -24.13 -4.17
CA LEU A 99 -8.07 -22.84 -3.51
C LEU A 99 -9.12 -21.88 -4.07
N MET A 100 -9.94 -21.31 -3.18
CA MET A 100 -10.90 -20.27 -3.52
C MET A 100 -10.25 -18.91 -3.29
N LEU A 101 -10.00 -18.18 -4.37
CA LEU A 101 -9.43 -16.83 -4.37
C LEU A 101 -10.55 -15.81 -4.49
N ARG A 102 -10.43 -14.73 -3.72
CA ARG A 102 -11.33 -13.58 -3.79
C ARG A 102 -10.62 -12.46 -4.51
N VAL A 103 -11.07 -12.16 -5.72
CA VAL A 103 -10.41 -11.22 -6.62
C VAL A 103 -11.05 -9.86 -6.51
N ASP A 104 -10.23 -8.82 -6.45
CA ASP A 104 -10.70 -7.47 -6.60
C ASP A 104 -10.85 -7.11 -8.09
N THR A 105 -12.08 -7.19 -8.58
CA THR A 105 -12.43 -6.92 -9.98
C THR A 105 -12.43 -5.42 -10.32
N SER A 106 -12.29 -4.51 -9.34
CA SER A 106 -12.26 -3.06 -9.61
C SER A 106 -10.94 -2.62 -10.25
N GLU A 107 -9.82 -3.17 -9.75
CA GLU A 107 -8.46 -2.91 -10.24
C GLU A 107 -7.88 -4.07 -11.07
N THR A 108 -8.44 -5.28 -10.97
CA THR A 108 -8.03 -6.43 -11.80
C THR A 108 -8.79 -6.45 -13.13
N LYS A 109 -8.15 -6.02 -14.22
CA LYS A 109 -8.73 -6.05 -15.58
C LYS A 109 -7.71 -6.53 -16.63
N PRO A 110 -7.36 -7.83 -16.67
CA PRO A 110 -6.42 -8.28 -17.68
C PRO A 110 -7.09 -8.27 -19.05
N GLY A 111 -6.39 -7.74 -20.05
CA GLY A 111 -6.84 -7.73 -21.44
C GLY A 111 -6.68 -9.07 -22.17
N ALA A 112 -6.16 -10.09 -21.49
CA ALA A 112 -5.83 -11.39 -22.07
C ALA A 112 -5.96 -12.51 -21.03
N PRO A 113 -6.07 -13.78 -21.45
CA PRO A 113 -6.15 -14.91 -20.52
C PRO A 113 -4.96 -14.96 -19.55
N VAL A 114 -5.25 -15.29 -18.29
CA VAL A 114 -4.25 -15.43 -17.22
C VAL A 114 -4.27 -16.84 -16.67
N THR A 115 -3.10 -17.40 -16.40
CA THR A 115 -2.92 -18.70 -15.75
C THR A 115 -2.51 -18.47 -14.31
N ILE A 116 -3.29 -19.03 -13.38
CA ILE A 116 -2.95 -19.06 -11.96
C ILE A 116 -2.37 -20.43 -11.66
N SER A 117 -1.14 -20.46 -11.16
CA SER A 117 -0.43 -21.66 -10.74
C SER A 117 -0.18 -21.64 -9.23
N LEU A 118 -0.40 -22.77 -8.59
CA LEU A 118 -0.26 -22.97 -7.14
C LEU A 118 0.90 -23.92 -6.89
N TYR A 119 1.81 -23.57 -5.99
CA TYR A 119 3.01 -24.34 -5.68
C TYR A 119 3.11 -24.64 -4.18
N ASP A 120 3.69 -25.78 -3.80
CA ASP A 120 4.04 -26.09 -2.42
C ASP A 120 5.34 -25.38 -2.04
N VAL A 121 5.19 -24.26 -1.35
CA VAL A 121 6.30 -23.41 -0.87
C VAL A 121 6.65 -23.70 0.58
N ASP A 122 6.22 -24.84 1.12
CA ASP A 122 6.68 -25.32 2.41
C ASP A 122 8.20 -25.60 2.35
N THR A 123 8.93 -24.88 3.19
CA THR A 123 10.38 -25.00 3.37
C THR A 123 10.74 -26.16 4.30
N GLY A 124 9.75 -26.75 4.99
CA GLY A 124 9.96 -27.73 6.04
C GLY A 124 10.58 -27.13 7.31
N ASN A 125 10.80 -25.82 7.35
CA ASN A 125 11.34 -25.10 8.51
C ASN A 125 10.19 -24.52 9.33
N THR A 126 10.09 -24.94 10.59
CA THR A 126 9.05 -24.49 11.52
C THR A 126 9.51 -23.37 12.46
N ASP A 127 10.81 -23.03 12.45
CA ASP A 127 11.43 -22.29 13.57
C ASP A 127 12.07 -20.96 13.16
N SER A 128 11.99 -20.54 11.88
CA SER A 128 12.66 -19.33 11.39
C SER A 128 11.79 -18.44 10.49
N THR A 129 11.47 -17.23 10.95
CA THR A 129 10.80 -16.18 10.15
C THR A 129 11.67 -15.76 8.97
N ALA A 130 12.98 -15.66 9.18
CA ALA A 130 13.92 -15.21 8.15
C ALA A 130 13.96 -16.16 6.94
N THR A 131 13.69 -17.44 7.15
CA THR A 131 13.58 -18.43 6.06
C THR A 131 12.26 -18.29 5.32
N ASP A 132 11.17 -18.06 6.07
CA ASP A 132 9.81 -18.02 5.53
C ASP A 132 9.52 -16.72 4.76
N THR A 133 10.27 -15.64 4.96
CA THR A 133 10.02 -14.36 4.26
C THR A 133 11.13 -14.00 3.25
N ALA A 134 12.19 -14.80 3.16
CA ALA A 134 13.31 -14.50 2.27
C ALA A 134 13.00 -14.88 0.82
N VAL A 135 13.03 -13.88 -0.07
CA VAL A 135 12.85 -14.08 -1.53
C VAL A 135 13.84 -15.11 -2.08
N ALA A 136 15.10 -15.08 -1.63
CA ALA A 136 16.13 -16.02 -2.06
C ALA A 136 15.82 -17.49 -1.70
N VAL A 137 15.01 -17.73 -0.66
CA VAL A 137 14.58 -19.06 -0.23
C VAL A 137 13.29 -19.47 -0.93
N LEU A 138 12.32 -18.55 -1.03
CA LEU A 138 11.00 -18.84 -1.58
C LEU A 138 10.96 -18.90 -3.11
N ALA A 139 11.71 -18.03 -3.81
CA ALA A 139 11.66 -17.95 -5.26
C ALA A 139 11.98 -19.27 -5.97
N PRO A 140 13.00 -20.06 -5.54
CA PRO A 140 13.28 -21.38 -6.11
C PRO A 140 12.18 -22.43 -5.90
N LEU A 141 11.26 -22.24 -4.94
CA LEU A 141 10.19 -23.22 -4.64
C LEU A 141 9.04 -23.19 -5.66
N PHE A 142 8.99 -22.15 -6.49
CA PHE A 142 8.06 -22.06 -7.63
C PHE A 142 8.64 -22.84 -8.82
N SER A 143 8.80 -24.14 -8.64
CA SER A 143 9.31 -25.07 -9.64
C SER A 143 8.22 -26.05 -10.08
N PRO A 144 8.32 -26.62 -11.29
CA PRO A 144 7.34 -27.60 -11.79
C PRO A 144 7.14 -28.80 -10.84
N ASP A 145 8.20 -29.26 -10.17
CA ASP A 145 8.15 -30.39 -9.22
C ASP A 145 7.32 -30.11 -7.97
N ARG A 146 7.04 -28.83 -7.68
CA ARG A 146 6.25 -28.38 -6.53
C ARG A 146 4.86 -27.89 -6.94
N LEU A 147 4.49 -28.03 -8.22
CA LEU A 147 3.17 -27.59 -8.69
C LEU A 147 2.06 -28.41 -8.02
N LEU A 148 1.19 -27.72 -7.30
CA LEU A 148 -0.01 -28.30 -6.70
C LEU A 148 -1.17 -28.31 -7.68
N GLY A 149 -1.25 -27.33 -8.58
CA GLY A 149 -2.30 -27.25 -9.59
C GLY A 149 -2.29 -25.91 -10.32
N SER A 150 -3.02 -25.82 -11.41
CA SER A 150 -3.14 -24.59 -12.19
C SER A 150 -4.46 -24.50 -12.92
N LYS A 151 -4.85 -23.29 -13.29
CA LYS A 151 -6.00 -23.04 -14.15
C LYS A 151 -5.83 -21.74 -14.94
N THR A 152 -6.15 -21.80 -16.22
CA THR A 152 -6.24 -20.64 -17.10
C THR A 152 -7.65 -20.08 -17.08
N PHE A 153 -7.77 -18.78 -16.91
CA PHE A 153 -9.02 -18.03 -16.95
C PHE A 153 -8.99 -17.09 -18.14
N ALA A 154 -10.06 -17.13 -18.95
CA ALA A 154 -10.31 -16.08 -19.92
C ALA A 154 -10.65 -14.76 -19.20
N PRO A 155 -10.40 -13.58 -19.79
CA PRO A 155 -10.67 -12.28 -19.16
C PRO A 155 -12.07 -12.16 -18.57
N GLU A 156 -13.08 -12.62 -19.29
CA GLU A 156 -14.49 -12.60 -18.90
C GLU A 156 -14.84 -13.57 -17.76
N SER A 157 -13.98 -14.55 -17.50
CA SER A 157 -14.15 -15.53 -16.40
C SER A 157 -13.51 -15.07 -15.09
N LEU A 158 -12.85 -13.91 -15.07
CA LEU A 158 -12.26 -13.32 -13.87
C LEU A 158 -13.29 -12.54 -13.09
N VAL A 159 -14.12 -13.30 -12.38
CA VAL A 159 -15.13 -12.80 -11.46
C VAL A 159 -14.56 -12.65 -10.04
N ASP A 160 -15.40 -12.22 -9.10
CA ASP A 160 -15.07 -12.02 -7.68
C ASP A 160 -14.50 -13.27 -6.99
N SER A 161 -14.87 -14.47 -7.45
CA SER A 161 -14.54 -15.74 -6.82
C SER A 161 -13.94 -16.71 -7.84
N LEU A 162 -12.65 -17.00 -7.71
CA LEU A 162 -11.96 -17.95 -8.57
C LEU A 162 -11.65 -19.23 -7.83
N ARG A 163 -11.97 -20.37 -8.44
CA ARG A 163 -11.59 -21.70 -7.95
C ARG A 163 -10.44 -22.23 -8.78
N VAL A 164 -9.29 -22.41 -8.14
CA VAL A 164 -8.09 -22.98 -8.75
C VAL A 164 -7.89 -24.38 -8.17
N PRO A 165 -7.93 -25.45 -8.99
CA PRO A 165 -7.84 -26.82 -8.51
C PRO A 165 -6.48 -27.11 -7.89
N LEU A 166 -6.47 -28.00 -6.90
CA LEU A 166 -5.28 -28.54 -6.25
C LEU A 166 -5.23 -30.05 -6.46
N SER A 167 -4.03 -30.61 -6.47
CA SER A 167 -3.79 -32.06 -6.47
C SER A 167 -4.37 -32.68 -5.20
N ASN A 168 -5.36 -33.55 -5.38
CA ASN A 168 -5.97 -34.28 -4.28
C ASN A 168 -4.94 -35.12 -3.50
N ASP A 169 -4.01 -35.76 -4.21
CA ASP A 169 -2.95 -36.57 -3.61
C ASP A 169 -2.00 -35.72 -2.77
N SER A 170 -1.63 -34.52 -3.25
CA SER A 170 -0.76 -33.62 -2.51
C SER A 170 -1.44 -33.08 -1.25
N VAL A 171 -2.73 -32.72 -1.34
CA VAL A 171 -3.52 -32.27 -0.19
C VAL A 171 -3.69 -33.41 0.81
N TYR A 172 -4.05 -34.61 0.35
CA TYR A 172 -4.17 -35.79 1.19
C TYR A 172 -2.84 -36.16 1.87
N TYR A 173 -1.72 -36.07 1.16
CA TYR A 173 -0.39 -36.32 1.72
C TYR A 173 -0.11 -35.40 2.92
N LYS A 174 -0.41 -34.09 2.80
CA LYS A 174 -0.22 -33.13 3.89
C LYS A 174 -1.15 -33.43 5.07
N LEU A 175 -2.43 -33.73 4.80
CA LEU A 175 -3.43 -34.09 5.81
C LEU A 175 -3.01 -35.34 6.61
N SER A 176 -2.68 -36.44 5.92
CA SER A 176 -2.35 -37.73 6.53
C SER A 176 -1.04 -37.73 7.32
N HIS A 177 -0.10 -36.83 7.00
CA HIS A 177 1.19 -36.71 7.68
C HIS A 177 1.25 -35.53 8.66
N GLY A 178 0.14 -34.83 8.89
CA GLY A 178 0.08 -33.67 9.79
C GLY A 178 1.05 -32.54 9.40
N ARG A 179 1.29 -32.36 8.10
CA ARG A 179 2.24 -31.36 7.58
C ARG A 179 1.53 -30.07 7.21
N PRO A 180 2.19 -28.90 7.37
CA PRO A 180 1.64 -27.64 6.92
C PRO A 180 1.50 -27.62 5.38
N LEU A 181 0.42 -27.01 4.89
CA LEU A 181 0.29 -26.66 3.48
C LEU A 181 0.53 -25.17 3.33
N ARG A 182 1.65 -24.80 2.71
CA ARG A 182 1.96 -23.40 2.36
C ARG A 182 1.90 -23.28 0.85
N VAL A 183 1.00 -22.44 0.37
CA VAL A 183 0.69 -22.31 -1.06
C VAL A 183 1.31 -21.03 -1.59
N GLY A 184 2.22 -21.17 -2.55
CA GLY A 184 2.71 -20.07 -3.37
C GLY A 184 1.80 -19.88 -4.57
N ILE A 185 1.42 -18.64 -4.86
CA ILE A 185 0.55 -18.28 -5.97
C ILE A 185 1.36 -17.48 -6.98
N GLN A 186 1.34 -17.93 -8.23
CA GLN A 186 1.95 -17.24 -9.36
C GLN A 186 0.89 -17.00 -10.43
N VAL A 187 0.93 -15.81 -11.04
CA VAL A 187 0.11 -15.48 -12.21
C VAL A 187 1.00 -15.24 -13.42
N THR A 188 0.68 -15.92 -14.52
CA THR A 188 1.36 -15.80 -15.81
C THR A 188 0.36 -15.59 -16.94
N GLY A 189 0.82 -15.08 -18.07
CA GLY A 189 0.00 -14.77 -19.24
C GLY A 189 0.78 -13.84 -20.18
N THR A 190 0.12 -13.31 -21.20
CA THR A 190 0.77 -12.38 -22.15
C THR A 190 1.06 -11.04 -21.46
N ASP A 191 2.31 -10.57 -21.54
CA ASP A 191 2.96 -9.29 -21.16
C ASP A 191 2.53 -8.50 -19.90
N ARG A 192 1.27 -8.57 -19.45
CA ARG A 192 0.72 -7.88 -18.28
C ARG A 192 -0.26 -8.75 -17.47
N ALA A 193 0.12 -10.00 -17.19
CA ALA A 193 -0.72 -10.88 -16.41
C ALA A 193 -0.66 -10.52 -14.93
N GLN A 194 -1.79 -10.10 -14.36
CA GLN A 194 -1.89 -9.80 -12.94
C GLN A 194 -3.30 -10.00 -12.40
N ILE A 195 -3.39 -10.24 -11.11
CA ILE A 195 -4.61 -10.19 -10.32
C ILE A 195 -4.33 -9.57 -8.96
N ARG A 196 -5.34 -8.95 -8.37
CA ARG A 196 -5.34 -8.53 -6.97
C ARG A 196 -6.28 -9.44 -6.18
N ILE A 197 -5.77 -10.10 -5.15
CA ILE A 197 -6.58 -10.98 -4.28
C ILE A 197 -6.67 -10.45 -2.86
N GLY A 198 -7.79 -10.72 -2.19
CA GLY A 198 -8.00 -10.36 -0.79
C GLY A 198 -7.08 -11.11 0.18
N THR A 199 -7.01 -10.60 1.40
CA THR A 199 -6.12 -11.09 2.47
C THR A 199 -6.87 -11.26 3.79
N SER A 200 -6.19 -11.81 4.79
CA SER A 200 -6.66 -11.85 6.16
C SER A 200 -6.96 -10.45 6.71
N VAL A 201 -6.20 -9.43 6.31
CA VAL A 201 -6.34 -8.02 6.74
C VAL A 201 -7.68 -7.42 6.31
N ASN A 202 -8.15 -7.73 5.10
CA ASN A 202 -9.42 -7.22 4.60
C ASN A 202 -10.63 -8.13 4.91
N PHE A 203 -10.43 -9.18 5.73
CA PHE A 203 -11.41 -10.20 6.09
C PHE A 203 -11.93 -11.04 4.92
N VAL A 204 -11.20 -11.08 3.81
CA VAL A 204 -11.54 -11.88 2.63
C VAL A 204 -10.33 -12.71 2.17
N PRO A 205 -9.76 -13.56 3.06
CA PRO A 205 -8.58 -14.35 2.73
C PRO A 205 -8.90 -15.47 1.72
N PRO A 206 -7.90 -15.96 0.97
CA PRO A 206 -8.03 -17.19 0.21
C PRO A 206 -8.42 -18.36 1.10
N GLN A 207 -9.35 -19.21 0.65
CA GLN A 207 -9.82 -20.36 1.43
C GLN A 207 -9.42 -21.68 0.76
N LEU A 208 -8.84 -22.59 1.53
CA LEU A 208 -8.63 -23.96 1.10
C LEU A 208 -9.92 -24.74 1.30
N MET A 209 -10.44 -25.32 0.23
CA MET A 209 -11.63 -26.15 0.26
C MET A 209 -11.30 -27.53 -0.27
N PHE A 210 -11.72 -28.56 0.46
CA PHE A 210 -11.61 -29.94 -0.03
C PHE A 210 -12.76 -30.81 0.45
N LYS A 211 -13.04 -31.87 -0.29
CA LYS A 211 -14.05 -32.88 0.05
C LYS A 211 -13.35 -34.17 0.48
N PRO A 212 -13.47 -34.59 1.76
CA PRO A 212 -12.98 -35.89 2.19
C PRO A 212 -13.64 -37.03 1.41
N ALA A 213 -12.89 -38.09 1.16
CA ALA A 213 -13.36 -39.28 0.44
C ALA A 213 -13.03 -40.54 1.25
N PRO A 214 -13.90 -40.98 2.18
CA PRO A 214 -13.78 -42.29 2.80
C PRO A 214 -13.87 -43.39 1.74
N HIS A 215 -12.73 -43.99 1.38
CA HIS A 215 -12.66 -45.12 0.44
C HIS A 215 -13.33 -44.86 -0.93
N GLY A 216 -13.32 -43.62 -1.41
CA GLY A 216 -13.93 -43.23 -2.69
C GLY A 216 -15.45 -43.03 -2.67
N ASP A 217 -16.11 -43.19 -1.51
CA ASP A 217 -17.49 -42.77 -1.32
C ASP A 217 -17.53 -41.34 -0.79
N THR A 218 -18.32 -40.48 -1.44
CA THR A 218 -18.48 -39.08 -1.01
C THR A 218 -19.93 -38.73 -0.64
N THR A 219 -20.76 -39.75 -0.49
CA THR A 219 -22.18 -39.64 -0.15
C THR A 219 -22.32 -39.16 1.30
N GLY A 220 -23.04 -38.05 1.50
CA GLY A 220 -23.22 -37.49 2.85
C GLY A 220 -21.96 -36.86 3.46
N VAL A 221 -20.94 -36.56 2.64
CA VAL A 221 -19.72 -35.85 3.08
C VAL A 221 -19.75 -34.40 2.59
N GLY A 222 -19.72 -33.45 3.52
CA GLY A 222 -19.60 -32.02 3.22
C GLY A 222 -18.16 -31.61 2.88
N SER A 223 -18.01 -30.48 2.20
CA SER A 223 -16.69 -29.86 2.01
C SER A 223 -16.19 -29.28 3.33
N VAL A 224 -14.90 -29.48 3.59
CA VAL A 224 -14.16 -28.81 4.66
C VAL A 224 -13.59 -27.52 4.09
N THR A 225 -13.78 -26.42 4.80
CA THR A 225 -13.25 -25.10 4.46
C THR A 225 -12.27 -24.66 5.53
N LEU A 226 -11.06 -24.30 5.12
CA LEU A 226 -10.02 -23.79 5.99
C LEU A 226 -9.66 -22.37 5.58
N SER A 227 -9.61 -21.48 6.57
CA SER A 227 -9.01 -20.16 6.42
C SER A 227 -7.51 -20.23 6.67
N PRO A 228 -6.71 -19.27 6.14
CA PRO A 228 -5.29 -19.23 6.40
C PRO A 228 -5.03 -19.13 7.89
N MET A 229 -4.04 -19.90 8.33
CA MET A 229 -3.58 -19.92 9.70
C MET A 229 -2.13 -20.33 9.70
N THR A 230 -1.35 -19.67 10.54
CA THR A 230 0.04 -20.04 10.78
C THR A 230 0.27 -20.33 12.26
N ARG A 231 1.12 -21.32 12.50
CA ARG A 231 1.60 -21.71 13.83
C ARG A 231 3.10 -21.53 13.96
N THR A 232 3.76 -21.15 12.86
CA THR A 232 5.21 -21.10 12.78
C THR A 232 5.69 -19.78 12.17
N PRO A 233 6.78 -19.20 12.70
CA PRO A 233 7.55 -19.71 13.83
C PRO A 233 6.87 -19.46 15.18
N VAL A 234 7.03 -20.42 16.08
CA VAL A 234 6.41 -20.41 17.40
C VAL A 234 6.91 -19.21 18.22
N GLY A 235 5.99 -18.48 18.84
CA GLY A 235 6.32 -17.35 19.71
C GLY A 235 6.70 -16.05 18.97
N SER A 236 6.62 -16.03 17.63
CA SER A 236 6.88 -14.80 16.87
C SER A 236 5.74 -13.79 16.99
N PRO A 237 6.03 -12.49 17.19
CA PRO A 237 5.01 -11.45 17.14
C PRO A 237 4.41 -11.27 15.73
N LEU A 238 5.10 -11.76 14.69
CA LEU A 238 4.65 -11.69 13.29
C LEU A 238 3.75 -12.88 12.91
N ILE A 239 3.28 -13.68 13.87
CA ILE A 239 2.55 -14.91 13.53
C ILE A 239 1.33 -14.57 12.68
N ASN A 240 0.48 -13.61 13.05
CA ASN A 240 -0.69 -13.28 12.24
C ASN A 240 -0.32 -12.70 10.87
N ASP A 241 0.78 -11.95 10.80
CA ASP A 241 1.28 -11.34 9.57
C ASP A 241 1.76 -12.39 8.53
N LEU A 242 2.07 -13.61 8.96
CA LEU A 242 2.54 -14.65 8.03
C LEU A 242 1.39 -15.46 7.42
N GLN A 243 0.13 -15.23 7.78
CA GLN A 243 -1.01 -15.99 7.25
C GLN A 243 -1.12 -15.88 5.73
N ASP A 244 -1.01 -14.66 5.22
CA ASP A 244 -0.95 -14.33 3.80
C ASP A 244 -0.08 -13.10 3.58
N TYR A 245 0.82 -13.16 2.59
CA TYR A 245 1.74 -12.04 2.31
C TYR A 245 2.27 -12.08 0.89
N LEU A 246 2.83 -10.96 0.44
CA LEU A 246 3.45 -10.82 -0.86
C LEU A 246 4.97 -10.95 -0.76
N ILE A 247 5.58 -11.59 -1.77
CA ILE A 247 7.01 -11.45 -2.06
C ILE A 247 7.20 -10.76 -3.40
N VAL A 248 8.19 -9.89 -3.46
CA VAL A 248 8.57 -9.17 -4.69
C VAL A 248 9.88 -9.74 -5.20
N LEU A 249 9.85 -10.38 -6.36
CA LEU A 249 11.02 -10.95 -7.01
C LEU A 249 11.67 -9.96 -7.98
N LYS A 250 10.83 -9.15 -8.63
CA LYS A 250 11.26 -8.08 -9.53
C LYS A 250 10.34 -6.88 -9.33
N GLY A 251 10.92 -5.70 -9.18
CA GLY A 251 10.22 -4.42 -9.07
C GLY A 251 10.96 -3.35 -9.86
N THR A 252 10.56 -2.08 -9.70
CA THR A 252 11.24 -0.97 -10.37
C THR A 252 12.72 -0.93 -9.98
N PRO A 253 13.66 -0.82 -10.94
CA PRO A 253 15.07 -0.76 -10.64
C PRO A 253 15.42 0.43 -9.73
N ASN A 254 16.32 0.20 -8.77
CA ASN A 254 16.84 1.28 -7.94
C ASN A 254 17.52 2.36 -8.80
N THR A 255 17.20 3.62 -8.52
CA THR A 255 17.85 4.77 -9.14
C THR A 255 19.07 5.20 -8.33
N THR A 256 20.16 5.58 -9.00
CA THR A 256 21.35 6.17 -8.36
C THR A 256 21.26 7.69 -8.25
N ALA A 257 20.22 8.31 -8.82
CA ALA A 257 19.99 9.74 -8.71
C ALA A 257 19.51 10.10 -7.30
N PRO A 258 19.73 11.34 -6.83
CA PRO A 258 19.24 11.83 -5.53
C PRO A 258 17.71 12.05 -5.58
N LEU A 259 16.97 10.95 -5.67
CA LEU A 259 15.53 10.91 -5.78
C LEU A 259 14.89 10.30 -4.52
N LEU A 260 13.69 10.75 -4.24
CA LEU A 260 12.78 10.24 -3.23
C LEU A 260 11.75 9.35 -3.93
N THR A 261 11.56 8.14 -3.43
CA THR A 261 10.67 7.11 -3.99
C THR A 261 9.46 6.92 -3.08
N VAL A 262 8.25 7.04 -3.64
CA VAL A 262 6.98 6.81 -2.94
C VAL A 262 6.15 5.77 -3.69
N GLY A 263 5.62 4.77 -2.99
CA GLY A 263 4.87 3.67 -3.60
C GLY A 263 5.76 2.56 -4.13
N GLY A 264 5.32 1.91 -5.21
CA GLY A 264 6.00 0.77 -5.82
C GLY A 264 5.77 -0.57 -5.12
N LEU A 265 6.45 -1.59 -5.64
CA LEU A 265 6.53 -2.94 -5.07
C LEU A 265 7.99 -3.39 -5.11
N PRO A 266 8.67 -3.58 -3.96
CA PRO A 266 8.17 -3.34 -2.59
C PRO A 266 7.82 -1.87 -2.37
N GLY A 267 6.86 -1.59 -1.47
CA GLY A 267 6.40 -0.22 -1.28
C GLY A 267 7.36 0.63 -0.45
N HIS A 268 7.48 1.89 -0.85
CA HIS A 268 8.30 2.92 -0.23
C HIS A 268 7.45 4.05 0.35
N ARG A 269 7.85 4.54 1.51
CA ARG A 269 7.38 5.81 2.08
C ARG A 269 8.53 6.81 2.10
N VAL A 270 8.21 8.08 1.94
CA VAL A 270 9.19 9.16 2.10
C VAL A 270 9.01 9.84 3.44
N TYR A 271 10.10 10.04 4.15
CA TYR A 271 10.17 10.85 5.36
C TYR A 271 10.72 12.23 5.02
N LEU A 272 10.04 13.30 5.46
CA LEU A 272 10.47 14.69 5.31
C LEU A 272 10.48 15.35 6.69
N ARG A 273 11.64 15.83 7.14
CA ARG A 273 11.77 16.65 8.36
C ARG A 273 12.11 18.08 8.00
N PHE A 274 11.43 19.00 8.67
CA PHE A 274 11.50 20.42 8.40
C PHE A 274 12.22 21.19 9.50
N ASN A 275 13.09 22.11 9.10
CA ASN A 275 13.65 23.14 9.96
C ASN A 275 12.94 24.47 9.67
N MET A 276 11.75 24.63 10.23
CA MET A 276 10.94 25.84 10.05
C MET A 276 11.43 26.97 10.95
N PRO A 277 11.59 28.20 10.44
CA PRO A 277 11.97 29.36 11.26
C PRO A 277 10.98 29.58 12.42
N SER A 278 11.50 29.80 13.63
CA SER A 278 10.68 30.10 14.83
C SER A 278 9.83 31.35 14.66
N SER A 279 10.31 32.35 13.92
CA SER A 279 9.52 33.56 13.59
C SER A 279 8.22 33.25 12.86
N ILE A 280 8.18 32.16 12.07
CA ILE A 280 6.98 31.72 11.36
C ILE A 280 6.16 30.80 12.25
N VAL A 281 6.80 29.78 12.85
CA VAL A 281 6.04 28.77 13.60
C VAL A 281 5.53 29.30 14.93
N ASP A 282 6.23 30.21 15.61
CA ASP A 282 5.89 30.60 16.99
C ASP A 282 5.25 32.00 17.06
N SER A 283 5.48 32.84 16.05
CA SER A 283 5.15 34.27 16.08
C SER A 283 4.37 34.76 14.86
N SER A 284 3.70 33.87 14.13
CA SER A 284 2.88 34.26 12.99
C SER A 284 1.61 33.44 12.85
N THR A 285 0.58 34.05 12.25
CA THR A 285 -0.63 33.34 11.84
C THR A 285 -0.42 32.80 10.42
N VAL A 286 -0.22 31.49 10.29
CA VAL A 286 -0.08 30.83 8.98
C VAL A 286 -1.44 30.69 8.31
N VAL A 287 -1.58 31.32 7.14
CA VAL A 287 -2.81 31.32 6.33
C VAL A 287 -2.76 30.22 5.27
N ARG A 288 -1.59 29.98 4.68
CA ARG A 288 -1.35 28.90 3.71
C ARG A 288 0.03 28.30 3.91
N ALA A 289 0.13 26.99 3.72
CA ALA A 289 1.40 26.30 3.61
C ALA A 289 1.28 25.20 2.56
N THR A 290 2.14 25.23 1.56
CA THR A 290 2.15 24.26 0.45
C THR A 290 3.55 23.66 0.33
N LEU A 291 3.67 22.34 0.46
CA LEU A 291 4.88 21.61 0.09
C LEU A 291 4.94 21.49 -1.43
N LEU A 292 6.09 21.86 -1.98
CA LEU A 292 6.40 21.88 -3.40
C LEU A 292 7.41 20.76 -3.67
N LEU A 293 7.00 19.74 -4.42
CA LEU A 293 7.87 18.64 -4.84
C LEU A 293 7.96 18.59 -6.36
N MET A 294 9.16 18.44 -6.88
CA MET A 294 9.34 18.26 -8.33
C MET A 294 9.35 16.77 -8.66
N GLN A 295 8.30 16.29 -9.32
CA GLN A 295 8.20 14.92 -9.81
C GLN A 295 9.12 14.71 -11.02
N VAL A 296 9.83 13.58 -11.00
CA VAL A 296 10.58 13.04 -12.12
C VAL A 296 9.75 11.95 -12.78
N SER A 297 9.71 11.96 -14.12
CA SER A 297 9.03 10.91 -14.88
C SER A 297 9.67 9.56 -14.61
N ASN A 298 8.84 8.59 -14.19
CA ASN A 298 9.22 7.20 -14.03
C ASN A 298 8.43 6.30 -15.00
N PRO A 299 8.83 6.22 -16.28
CA PRO A 299 8.18 5.33 -17.25
C PRO A 299 8.47 3.84 -16.98
N LEU A 300 9.41 3.52 -16.08
CA LEU A 300 9.78 2.15 -15.72
C LEU A 300 8.92 1.58 -14.58
N SER A 301 8.10 2.41 -13.95
CA SER A 301 7.10 1.97 -12.97
C SER A 301 6.14 0.95 -13.62
N PRO A 302 5.83 -0.20 -12.98
CA PRO A 302 4.87 -1.15 -13.51
C PRO A 302 3.55 -0.49 -13.93
N ASP A 303 3.01 0.39 -13.08
CA ASP A 303 1.78 1.16 -13.31
C ASP A 303 2.06 2.59 -13.78
N ALA A 304 3.03 2.78 -14.69
CA ALA A 304 3.51 4.10 -15.07
C ALA A 304 2.42 5.09 -15.57
N HIS A 305 1.34 4.58 -16.14
CA HIS A 305 0.26 5.40 -16.70
C HIS A 305 -1.02 5.42 -15.87
N ASP A 306 -1.07 4.65 -14.78
CA ASP A 306 -2.25 4.61 -13.93
C ASP A 306 -2.15 5.70 -12.86
N SER A 307 -3.16 6.56 -12.84
CA SER A 307 -3.18 7.68 -11.90
C SER A 307 -3.61 7.21 -10.51
N THR A 308 -2.74 7.37 -9.53
CA THR A 308 -3.07 7.16 -8.12
C THR A 308 -2.73 8.41 -7.32
N THR A 309 -3.13 8.42 -6.06
CA THR A 309 -2.94 9.57 -5.18
C THR A 309 -1.74 9.34 -4.27
N VAL A 310 -0.88 10.35 -4.17
CA VAL A 310 0.18 10.43 -3.16
C VAL A 310 -0.29 11.36 -2.07
N TRP A 311 -0.39 10.88 -0.84
CA TRP A 311 -0.93 11.66 0.27
C TRP A 311 0.12 11.96 1.33
N PRO A 312 0.19 13.22 1.79
CA PRO A 312 0.94 13.59 2.98
C PRO A 312 0.22 13.09 4.25
N GLN A 313 0.98 12.53 5.18
CA GLN A 313 0.49 12.16 6.50
C GLN A 313 1.38 12.76 7.60
N ALA A 314 0.73 13.20 8.68
CA ALA A 314 1.42 13.69 9.86
C ALA A 314 2.10 12.52 10.59
N LEU A 315 3.34 12.74 11.00
CA LEU A 315 4.08 11.81 11.84
C LEU A 315 3.64 11.97 13.30
N LEU A 316 3.37 10.86 13.99
CA LEU A 316 3.06 10.81 15.42
C LEU A 316 4.25 10.31 16.26
N ALA A 317 5.35 9.93 15.61
CA ALA A 317 6.56 9.48 16.28
C ALA A 317 7.26 10.65 16.99
N SER A 318 7.64 10.43 18.25
CA SER A 318 8.43 11.39 19.02
C SER A 318 9.91 11.37 18.61
N SER A 319 10.67 12.36 19.07
CA SER A 319 12.12 12.44 18.85
C SER A 319 12.91 11.29 19.48
N ALA A 320 12.30 10.51 20.39
CA ALA A 320 12.91 9.30 20.95
C ALA A 320 13.03 8.16 19.92
N ILE A 321 12.27 8.22 18.82
CA ILE A 321 12.31 7.21 17.75
C ILE A 321 13.27 7.72 16.67
N THR A 322 14.49 7.20 16.70
CA THR A 322 15.55 7.57 15.74
C THR A 322 15.54 6.71 14.48
N ASP A 323 14.87 5.55 14.51
CA ASP A 323 14.72 4.67 13.35
C ASP A 323 13.59 5.18 12.44
N LEU A 324 13.93 5.54 11.20
CA LEU A 324 12.97 6.11 10.24
C LEU A 324 11.88 5.10 9.86
N GLY A 325 12.20 3.81 9.73
CA GLY A 325 11.21 2.79 9.42
C GLY A 325 10.13 2.67 10.51
N ARG A 326 10.55 2.65 11.77
CA ARG A 326 9.65 2.65 12.94
C ARG A 326 8.87 3.95 13.04
N ALA A 327 9.50 5.10 12.81
CA ALA A 327 8.81 6.39 12.79
C ALA A 327 7.71 6.41 11.73
N LEU A 328 8.01 5.97 10.51
CA LEU A 328 7.07 5.92 9.39
C LEU A 328 5.92 4.93 9.58
N ARG A 329 5.92 4.07 10.61
CA ARG A 329 4.76 3.24 10.99
C ARG A 329 3.80 3.97 11.92
N LEU A 330 4.23 5.04 12.57
CA LEU A 330 3.45 5.83 13.52
C LEU A 330 2.91 7.08 12.83
N LEU A 331 1.93 6.89 11.95
CA LEU A 331 1.29 7.96 11.19
C LEU A 331 -0.10 8.24 11.72
N ALA A 332 -0.52 9.50 11.62
CA ALA A 332 -1.92 9.85 11.83
C ALA A 332 -2.79 9.21 10.73
N ALA A 333 -4.09 9.06 11.01
CA ALA A 333 -5.04 8.59 10.00
C ALA A 333 -4.99 9.45 8.74
N ALA A 334 -5.30 8.87 7.57
CA ALA A 334 -5.40 9.64 6.32
C ALA A 334 -6.42 10.77 6.47
N GLY A 335 -6.10 11.96 5.94
CA GLY A 335 -6.91 13.17 6.10
C GLY A 335 -6.92 13.77 7.51
N ALA A 336 -6.28 13.14 8.50
CA ALA A 336 -6.11 13.74 9.82
C ALA A 336 -5.30 15.04 9.69
N ILE A 337 -5.65 16.03 10.50
CA ILE A 337 -5.01 17.35 10.48
C ILE A 337 -5.13 18.01 9.10
N GLY A 338 -6.23 17.79 8.36
CA GLY A 338 -6.56 18.52 7.13
C GLY A 338 -5.49 18.46 6.04
N LEU A 339 -4.69 17.41 6.03
CA LEU A 339 -3.79 17.05 4.94
C LEU A 339 -4.63 16.39 3.84
N ASP A 340 -5.33 17.21 3.07
CA ASP A 340 -6.15 16.75 1.95
C ASP A 340 -5.62 17.33 0.64
N THR A 341 -4.89 16.49 -0.08
CA THR A 341 -4.54 16.75 -1.47
C THR A 341 -5.02 15.59 -2.30
N LEU A 342 -6.14 15.80 -2.97
CA LEU A 342 -6.72 14.88 -3.95
C LEU A 342 -5.95 14.90 -5.29
N GLU A 343 -4.67 15.25 -5.30
CA GLU A 343 -3.89 15.31 -6.53
C GLU A 343 -3.59 13.87 -6.99
N ARG A 344 -4.35 13.40 -7.98
CA ARG A 344 -4.08 12.14 -8.70
C ARG A 344 -3.20 12.43 -9.89
N PHE A 345 -2.12 11.67 -10.03
CA PHE A 345 -1.20 11.78 -11.15
C PHE A 345 -0.55 10.43 -11.42
N ALA A 346 0.01 10.26 -12.61
CA ALA A 346 0.65 9.02 -13.02
C ALA A 346 2.17 9.08 -12.76
N PRO A 347 2.84 7.95 -12.47
CA PRO A 347 4.29 7.91 -12.31
C PRO A 347 5.07 8.41 -13.53
N ALA A 348 4.57 8.20 -14.75
CA ALA A 348 5.18 8.67 -15.99
C ALA A 348 5.11 10.20 -16.16
N ASP A 349 4.28 10.90 -15.40
CA ASP A 349 4.19 12.35 -15.46
C ASP A 349 5.45 13.02 -14.89
N SER A 350 5.62 14.31 -15.16
CA SER A 350 6.68 15.12 -14.57
C SER A 350 6.16 16.52 -14.25
N GLY A 351 6.83 17.21 -13.33
CA GLY A 351 6.51 18.60 -13.00
C GLY A 351 6.28 18.85 -11.52
N LEU A 352 5.86 20.07 -11.21
CA LEU A 352 5.68 20.53 -9.85
C LEU A 352 4.36 19.98 -9.26
N ARG A 353 4.48 19.23 -8.16
CA ARG A 353 3.37 18.75 -7.33
C ARG A 353 3.24 19.59 -6.08
N GLN A 354 1.99 19.88 -5.68
CA GLN A 354 1.68 20.82 -4.61
C GLN A 354 0.82 20.15 -3.54
N PHE A 355 1.36 20.06 -2.33
CA PHE A 355 0.67 19.43 -1.21
C PHE A 355 0.32 20.47 -0.16
N GLU A 356 -0.97 20.75 0.04
CA GLU A 356 -1.42 21.67 1.08
C GLU A 356 -1.22 21.05 2.48
N MET A 357 -0.57 21.82 3.36
CA MET A 357 -0.14 21.39 4.69
C MET A 357 -0.40 22.44 5.78
N VAL A 358 -1.30 23.41 5.52
CA VAL A 358 -1.58 24.53 6.43
C VAL A 358 -1.94 24.08 7.84
N GLN A 359 -2.79 23.06 7.95
CA GLN A 359 -3.25 22.54 9.24
C GLN A 359 -2.14 21.80 9.98
N LEU A 360 -1.24 21.10 9.27
CA LEU A 360 -0.06 20.47 9.86
C LEU A 360 0.92 21.52 10.43
N VAL A 361 1.16 22.61 9.69
CA VAL A 361 2.01 23.71 10.20
C VAL A 361 1.39 24.37 11.43
N ARG A 362 0.06 24.53 11.47
CA ARG A 362 -0.65 25.03 12.66
C ARG A 362 -0.56 24.06 13.84
N ALA A 363 -0.62 22.76 13.59
CA ALA A 363 -0.45 21.75 14.65
C ALA A 363 0.97 21.78 15.25
N TRP A 364 2.01 22.10 14.45
CA TRP A 364 3.36 22.32 14.97
C TRP A 364 3.48 23.58 15.85
N HIS A 365 2.65 24.61 15.61
CA HIS A 365 2.61 25.82 16.43
C HIS A 365 2.00 25.58 17.82
N THR A 366 0.92 24.80 17.93
CA THR A 366 0.18 24.63 19.19
C THR A 366 0.88 23.72 20.22
N GLY A 367 2.13 23.33 19.98
CA GLY A 367 2.94 22.64 20.99
C GLY A 367 2.62 21.15 21.17
N LEU A 368 1.81 20.55 20.28
CA LEU A 368 1.70 19.08 20.20
C LEU A 368 3.04 18.40 19.89
N THR A 369 4.08 19.17 19.55
CA THR A 369 5.40 18.68 19.13
C THR A 369 6.57 19.56 19.62
N ALA A 370 6.50 20.27 20.76
CA ALA A 370 7.65 21.10 21.20
C ALA A 370 8.97 20.29 21.30
N THR A 371 8.86 18.98 21.55
CA THR A 371 9.95 18.00 21.54
C THR A 371 9.92 17.02 20.36
N ASP A 372 8.88 17.04 19.53
CA ASP A 372 8.70 16.07 18.44
C ASP A 372 9.15 16.66 17.10
N PRO A 373 9.70 15.82 16.20
CA PRO A 373 10.19 16.30 14.93
C PRO A 373 9.04 16.89 14.10
N ARG A 374 9.20 18.13 13.63
CA ARG A 374 8.35 18.73 12.59
C ARG A 374 8.57 17.94 11.30
N ALA A 375 7.75 16.92 11.09
CA ALA A 375 7.96 15.94 10.04
C ALA A 375 6.65 15.45 9.43
N LEU A 376 6.77 14.91 8.23
CA LEU A 376 5.67 14.35 7.45
C LEU A 376 6.14 13.08 6.75
N ALA A 377 5.19 12.22 6.42
CA ALA A 377 5.39 11.06 5.55
C ALA A 377 4.62 11.22 4.24
N LEU A 378 5.19 10.82 3.11
CA LEU A 378 4.44 10.62 1.86
C LEU A 378 4.25 9.13 1.63
N ARG A 379 3.02 8.74 1.26
CA ARG A 379 2.66 7.38 0.86
C ARG A 379 1.69 7.42 -0.32
N THR A 380 1.56 6.32 -1.04
CA THR A 380 0.46 6.14 -2.01
C THR A 380 -0.83 5.69 -1.32
N ALA A 381 -1.96 5.94 -1.98
CA ALA A 381 -3.27 5.44 -1.54
C ALA A 381 -3.35 3.90 -1.61
N LEU A 382 -2.82 3.32 -2.69
CA LEU A 382 -2.77 1.86 -2.95
C LEU A 382 -1.41 1.26 -2.56
N GLU A 383 -0.96 1.57 -1.35
CA GLU A 383 0.34 1.13 -0.86
C GLU A 383 0.40 -0.40 -0.70
N GLY A 384 1.38 -1.05 -1.32
CA GLY A 384 1.51 -2.52 -1.31
C GLY A 384 0.56 -3.26 -2.25
N GLU A 385 -0.34 -2.53 -2.93
CA GLU A 385 -1.37 -3.12 -3.80
C GLU A 385 -1.26 -2.69 -5.26
N SER A 386 -0.42 -1.70 -5.55
CA SER A 386 -0.15 -1.19 -6.89
C SER A 386 1.35 -1.09 -7.11
N GLY A 387 1.78 -1.32 -8.34
CA GLY A 387 3.14 -1.07 -8.79
C GLY A 387 3.39 0.38 -9.22
N ALA A 388 2.58 1.34 -8.79
CA ALA A 388 2.79 2.76 -9.06
C ALA A 388 3.88 3.32 -8.15
N GLU A 389 5.01 3.68 -8.72
CA GLU A 389 6.19 4.19 -8.02
C GLU A 389 6.56 5.60 -8.50
N PHE A 390 6.42 6.58 -7.61
CA PHE A 390 6.68 7.98 -7.92
C PHE A 390 8.08 8.39 -7.49
N TRP A 391 8.76 9.16 -8.34
CA TRP A 391 10.05 9.76 -8.03
C TRP A 391 9.92 11.28 -7.88
N PHE A 392 10.53 11.81 -6.82
CA PHE A 392 10.68 13.25 -6.59
C PHE A 392 12.14 13.59 -6.38
N TYR A 393 12.58 14.80 -6.69
CA TYR A 393 13.93 15.22 -6.30
C TYR A 393 14.08 15.29 -4.78
N SER A 394 15.22 14.84 -4.25
CA SER A 394 15.57 15.00 -2.84
C SER A 394 16.30 16.32 -2.58
N SER A 395 16.55 16.60 -1.30
CA SER A 395 17.36 17.70 -0.78
C SER A 395 18.80 17.68 -1.31
N GLN A 396 19.29 16.52 -1.77
CA GLN A 396 20.60 16.35 -2.39
C GLN A 396 20.59 16.63 -3.90
N GLY A 397 19.42 16.82 -4.50
CA GLY A 397 19.27 17.14 -5.92
C GLY A 397 19.71 18.57 -6.29
N PRO A 398 19.56 18.95 -7.57
CA PRO A 398 19.83 20.31 -8.04
C PRO A 398 19.02 21.36 -7.26
N PRO A 399 19.61 22.47 -6.78
CA PRO A 399 18.96 23.42 -5.88
C PRO A 399 17.58 23.92 -6.34
N ALA A 400 17.39 24.12 -7.64
CA ALA A 400 16.12 24.58 -8.22
C ALA A 400 14.98 23.56 -8.14
N LEU A 401 15.29 22.28 -7.95
CA LEU A 401 14.34 21.17 -8.01
C LEU A 401 14.10 20.52 -6.64
N ARG A 402 14.84 20.95 -5.60
CA ARG A 402 14.72 20.42 -4.24
C ARG A 402 13.32 20.62 -3.66
N PRO A 403 12.89 19.79 -2.70
CA PRO A 403 11.68 20.03 -1.93
C PRO A 403 11.67 21.40 -1.26
N ARG A 404 10.57 22.16 -1.40
CA ARG A 404 10.41 23.50 -0.77
C ARG A 404 9.06 23.65 -0.10
N ILE A 405 8.92 24.63 0.79
CA ILE A 405 7.60 25.04 1.28
C ILE A 405 7.33 26.47 0.83
N ARG A 406 6.16 26.71 0.26
CA ARG A 406 5.58 28.04 0.08
C ARG A 406 4.65 28.35 1.25
N LEU A 407 4.89 29.47 1.91
CA LEU A 407 4.18 29.89 3.12
C LEU A 407 3.57 31.27 2.91
N THR A 408 2.30 31.40 3.22
CA THR A 408 1.63 32.70 3.33
C THR A 408 1.22 32.89 4.79
N TYR A 409 1.76 33.93 5.44
CA TYR A 409 1.55 34.17 6.87
C TYR A 409 1.43 35.65 7.20
N ALA A 410 0.70 35.96 8.27
CA ALA A 410 0.65 37.28 8.89
C ALA A 410 1.58 37.28 10.12
N PRO A 411 2.67 38.07 10.13
CA PRO A 411 3.50 38.23 11.31
C PRO A 411 2.68 38.79 12.48
N ASN A 412 2.85 38.26 13.69
CA ASN A 412 2.26 38.88 14.87
C ASN A 412 2.94 40.25 15.08
N ARG A 413 2.15 41.33 15.12
CA ARG A 413 2.66 42.63 15.56
C ARG A 413 3.04 42.48 17.03
N SER A 414 4.32 42.65 17.35
CA SER A 414 4.72 42.85 18.75
C SER A 414 3.93 44.04 19.28
N ALA A 415 3.14 43.84 20.33
CA ALA A 415 2.60 44.92 21.13
C ALA A 415 3.78 45.65 21.79
N GLY A 416 4.35 46.63 21.11
CA GLY A 416 5.53 47.34 21.59
C GLY A 416 6.14 48.20 20.49
N GLY A 417 5.68 49.45 20.41
CA GLY A 417 6.30 50.49 19.58
C GLY A 417 5.28 51.45 18.98
N SER A 418 4.72 52.34 19.80
CA SER A 418 4.20 53.62 19.31
C SER A 418 5.30 54.68 19.44
N PRO A 419 5.48 55.58 18.45
CA PRO A 419 6.18 56.84 18.66
C PRO A 419 5.42 57.76 19.63
#